data_AF-A0A699TQT3-F1
#
_entry.id   AF-A0A699TQT3-F1
#
_cell.length_a   1.000
_cell.length_b   1.000
_cell.length_c   1.000
_cell.angle_alpha   90.00
_cell.angle_beta   90.00
_cell.angle_gamma   90.00
#
_symmetry.space_group_name_H-M   'P 1'
#
loop_
_entity.id
_entity.type
_entity.pdbx_description
1 polymer ?
#
loop_
_entity_poly.entity_id
_entity_poly.type
_entity_poly.pdbx_seq_one_letter_code
_entity_poly.pdbx_strand_id
1 'polypeptide(L)'
;LAFYDRLAPAAVLAQLVAEEPNYEFEQLRAYVKRFYQLWSRNQWKRERYAPSFHLDDYNVDPRSWLRFPILSGGFGEELAALLGVLAKAPRKFFGEIAPKLAERRPLGSSSAAFAVSPTRCLGFYGL
;
A
#
# COMPACT_ATOMS: atom_id res chain seq x y z
N LEU A 1 3.29 1.31 1.39
CA LEU A 1 1.95 1.08 0.81
C LEU A 1 2.00 0.25 -0.47
N ALA A 2 2.07 0.85 -1.66
CA ALA A 2 1.88 0.15 -2.94
C ALA A 2 2.71 -1.13 -3.10
N PHE A 3 4.04 -1.03 -3.21
CA PHE A 3 4.88 -2.20 -3.52
C PHE A 3 5.35 -2.97 -2.30
N TYR A 4 5.43 -2.31 -1.13
CA TYR A 4 5.73 -2.97 0.13
C TYR A 4 4.62 -3.96 0.53
N ASP A 5 3.36 -3.53 0.46
CA ASP A 5 2.19 -4.35 0.81
C ASP A 5 1.60 -5.07 -0.42
N ARG A 6 2.22 -4.92 -1.60
CA ARG A 6 1.80 -5.50 -2.90
C ARG A 6 0.35 -5.21 -3.29
N LEU A 7 -0.09 -3.99 -3.04
CA LEU A 7 -1.47 -3.56 -3.26
C LEU A 7 -1.71 -3.13 -4.70
N ALA A 8 -2.93 -3.36 -5.18
CA ALA A 8 -3.42 -2.80 -6.44
C ALA A 8 -3.70 -1.29 -6.30
N PRO A 9 -3.75 -0.52 -7.42
CA PRO A 9 -4.02 0.92 -7.37
C PRO A 9 -5.31 1.30 -6.62
N ALA A 10 -6.38 0.52 -6.77
CA ALA A 10 -7.64 0.76 -6.08
C ALA A 10 -7.55 0.55 -4.56
N ALA A 11 -6.82 -0.47 -4.11
CA ALA A 11 -6.60 -0.73 -2.68
C ALA A 11 -5.74 0.38 -2.05
N VAL A 12 -4.71 0.87 -2.76
CA VAL A 12 -3.90 2.01 -2.32
C VAL A 12 -4.75 3.26 -2.15
N LEU A 13 -5.62 3.56 -3.11
CA LEU A 13 -6.51 4.73 -3.02
C LEU A 13 -7.47 4.61 -1.82
N ALA A 14 -8.10 3.45 -1.64
CA ALA A 14 -9.00 3.22 -0.52
C ALA A 14 -8.30 3.41 0.84
N GLN A 15 -7.07 2.93 0.96
CA GLN A 15 -6.28 3.09 2.18
C GLN A 15 -5.85 4.55 2.41
N LEU A 16 -5.44 5.27 1.36
CA LEU A 16 -5.10 6.69 1.47
C LEU A 16 -6.29 7.55 1.89
N VAL A 17 -7.50 7.26 1.38
CA VAL A 17 -8.72 7.96 1.79
C VAL A 17 -9.04 7.73 3.27
N ALA A 18 -8.73 6.55 3.80
CA ALA A 18 -8.95 6.23 5.21
C ALA A 18 -7.89 6.84 6.14
N GLU A 19 -6.62 6.86 5.72
CA GLU A 19 -5.49 7.36 6.53
C GLU A 19 -5.39 8.90 6.48
N GLU A 20 -5.78 9.52 5.37
CA GLU A 20 -5.56 10.94 5.09
C GLU A 20 -6.88 11.67 4.76
N PRO A 21 -7.78 11.89 5.74
CA PRO A 21 -9.11 12.48 5.52
C PRO A 21 -9.06 13.97 5.12
N ASN A 22 -7.91 14.63 5.25
CA ASN A 22 -7.74 16.05 4.96
C ASN A 22 -7.56 16.35 3.46
N TYR A 23 -7.40 15.33 2.62
CA TYR A 23 -7.19 15.50 1.19
C TYR A 23 -8.43 15.14 0.39
N GLU A 24 -8.67 15.90 -0.68
CA GLU A 24 -9.75 15.63 -1.62
C GLU A 24 -9.54 14.30 -2.35
N PHE A 25 -10.63 13.52 -2.48
CA PHE A 25 -10.61 12.20 -3.12
C PHE A 25 -9.99 12.25 -4.53
N GLU A 26 -10.38 13.26 -5.31
CA GLU A 26 -9.88 13.45 -6.68
C GLU A 26 -8.38 13.74 -6.74
N GLN A 27 -7.85 14.44 -5.74
CA GLN A 27 -6.43 14.72 -5.64
C GLN A 27 -5.64 13.44 -5.33
N LEU A 28 -6.11 12.64 -4.36
CA LEU A 28 -5.50 11.34 -4.04
C LEU A 28 -5.54 10.39 -5.25
N ARG A 29 -6.67 10.34 -5.95
CA ARG A 29 -6.82 9.57 -7.20
C ARG A 29 -5.80 9.97 -8.25
N ALA A 30 -5.58 11.27 -8.44
CA ALA A 30 -4.60 11.80 -9.38
C ALA A 30 -3.16 11.40 -9.00
N TYR A 31 -2.81 11.43 -7.71
CA TYR A 31 -1.49 11.01 -7.22
C TYR A 31 -1.25 9.52 -7.39
N VAL A 32 -2.22 8.68 -7.03
CA VAL A 32 -2.13 7.22 -7.22
C VAL A 32 -1.94 6.90 -8.71
N LYS A 33 -2.74 7.51 -9.59
CA LYS A 33 -2.59 7.34 -11.03
C LYS A 33 -1.19 7.72 -11.51
N ARG A 34 -0.71 8.92 -11.13
CA ARG A 34 0.61 9.42 -11.53
C ARG A 34 1.72 8.50 -11.03
N PHE A 35 1.62 8.00 -9.80
CA PHE A 35 2.58 7.10 -9.19
C PHE A 35 2.73 5.81 -10.01
N TYR A 36 1.65 5.08 -10.29
CA TYR A 36 1.72 3.81 -11.02
C TYR A 36 2.17 3.98 -12.48
N GLN A 37 1.75 5.08 -13.13
CA GLN A 37 2.20 5.41 -14.49
C GLN A 37 3.70 5.71 -14.53
N LEU A 38 4.19 6.55 -13.62
CA LEU A 38 5.61 6.88 -13.57
C LEU A 38 6.44 5.68 -13.11
N TRP A 39 5.92 4.87 -12.19
CA TRP A 39 6.59 3.66 -11.75
C TRP A 39 6.86 2.74 -12.94
N SER A 40 5.82 2.25 -13.61
CA SER A 40 5.96 1.31 -14.73
C SER A 40 6.84 1.87 -15.85
N ARG A 41 6.60 3.11 -16.29
CA ARG A 41 7.34 3.73 -17.41
C ARG A 41 8.82 3.99 -17.11
N ASN A 42 9.19 4.20 -15.84
CA ASN A 42 10.57 4.46 -15.46
C ASN A 42 11.31 3.20 -14.96
N GLN A 43 10.74 1.99 -15.12
CA GLN A 43 11.43 0.76 -14.70
C GLN A 43 12.79 0.59 -15.37
N TRP A 44 12.89 0.90 -16.67
CA TRP A 44 14.16 0.81 -17.40
C TRP A 44 15.27 1.68 -16.80
N LYS A 45 14.92 2.78 -16.12
CA LYS A 45 15.90 3.64 -15.43
C LYS A 45 16.43 2.94 -14.18
N ARG A 46 15.55 2.30 -13.40
CA ARG A 46 15.90 1.57 -12.17
C ARG A 46 16.81 0.39 -12.43
N GLU A 47 16.65 -0.30 -13.56
CA GLU A 47 17.57 -1.39 -13.94
C GLU A 47 19.01 -0.94 -14.17
N ARG A 48 19.22 0.36 -14.39
CA ARG A 48 20.53 0.98 -14.64
C ARG A 48 21.02 1.81 -13.45
N TYR A 49 20.49 1.60 -12.26
CA TYR A 49 20.98 2.28 -11.06
C TYR A 49 22.40 1.83 -10.72
N ALA A 50 23.21 2.81 -10.30
CA ALA A 50 24.53 2.53 -9.75
C ALA A 50 24.36 1.74 -8.44
N PRO A 51 25.34 0.90 -8.07
CA PRO A 51 25.36 0.27 -6.76
C PRO A 51 25.19 1.32 -5.66
N SER A 52 24.23 1.09 -4.77
CA SER A 52 23.93 1.98 -3.65
C SER A 52 23.77 1.17 -2.37
N PHE A 53 24.02 1.81 -1.22
CA PHE A 53 23.79 1.17 0.07
C PHE A 53 22.29 1.08 0.40
N HIS A 54 21.90 0.02 1.09
CA HIS A 54 20.55 -0.18 1.61
C HIS A 54 20.46 0.46 3.00
N LEU A 55 19.59 1.45 3.18
CA LEU A 55 19.44 2.16 4.46
C LEU A 55 18.15 1.80 5.20
N ASP A 56 17.06 1.56 4.46
CA ASP A 56 15.74 1.25 5.03
C ASP A 56 15.48 -0.27 5.06
N ASP A 57 14.30 -0.70 5.51
CA ASP A 57 13.86 -2.10 5.41
C ASP A 57 13.51 -2.54 3.98
N TYR A 58 13.39 -1.58 3.05
CA TYR A 58 13.01 -1.83 1.65
C TYR A 58 13.71 -0.90 0.66
N ASN A 59 13.88 -1.33 -0.59
CA ASN A 59 14.57 -0.58 -1.63
C ASN A 59 13.99 -0.81 -3.03
N VAL A 60 14.02 0.21 -3.89
CA VAL A 60 13.52 0.16 -5.27
C VAL A 60 14.50 -0.45 -6.29
N ASP A 61 15.67 -0.91 -5.85
CA ASP A 61 16.64 -1.57 -6.72
C ASP A 61 16.13 -2.95 -7.18
N PRO A 62 16.08 -3.21 -8.51
CA PRO A 62 15.61 -4.48 -9.04
C PRO A 62 16.57 -5.65 -8.79
N ARG A 63 17.84 -5.41 -8.42
CA ARG A 63 18.78 -6.50 -8.14
C ARG A 63 18.62 -7.09 -6.75
N SER A 64 18.26 -6.26 -5.79
CA SER A 64 18.13 -6.64 -4.37
C SER A 64 16.71 -7.04 -3.99
N TRP A 65 15.75 -6.11 -4.00
CA TRP A 65 14.45 -6.33 -3.34
C TRP A 65 13.27 -6.46 -4.31
N LEU A 66 13.08 -5.49 -5.21
CA LEU A 66 11.85 -5.39 -5.98
C LEU A 66 12.09 -5.59 -7.48
N ARG A 67 11.94 -6.84 -7.92
CA ARG A 67 11.97 -7.19 -9.34
C ARG A 67 10.64 -6.86 -10.00
N PHE A 68 10.68 -5.94 -10.96
CA PHE A 68 9.54 -5.56 -11.77
C PHE A 68 9.96 -5.58 -13.25
N PRO A 69 9.16 -6.16 -14.17
CA PRO A 69 9.54 -6.28 -15.57
C PRO A 69 9.58 -4.92 -16.27
N ILE A 70 10.58 -4.69 -17.12
CA ILE A 70 10.70 -3.46 -17.94
C ILE A 70 9.46 -3.27 -18.82
N LEU A 71 9.03 -4.34 -19.47
CA LEU A 71 7.84 -4.39 -20.30
C LEU A 71 6.71 -4.94 -19.44
N SER A 72 5.79 -4.05 -19.06
CA SER A 72 4.60 -4.39 -18.28
C SER A 72 3.39 -3.71 -18.93
N GLY A 73 2.18 -4.18 -18.60
CA GLY A 73 0.93 -3.55 -19.03
C GLY A 73 0.68 -2.16 -18.43
N GLY A 74 1.61 -1.62 -17.62
CA GLY A 74 1.56 -0.25 -17.11
C GLY A 74 0.37 0.05 -16.20
N PHE A 75 -0.25 -0.98 -15.62
CA PHE A 75 -1.49 -0.88 -14.84
C PHE A 75 -2.67 -0.27 -15.63
N GLY A 76 -2.70 -0.45 -16.95
CA GLY A 76 -3.66 0.22 -17.82
C GLY A 76 -5.12 -0.08 -17.47
N GLU A 77 -5.46 -1.35 -17.22
CA GLU A 77 -6.83 -1.76 -16.86
C GLU A 77 -7.21 -1.26 -15.46
N GLU A 78 -6.32 -1.39 -14.48
CA GLU A 78 -6.54 -0.99 -13.10
C GLU A 78 -6.71 0.52 -12.96
N LEU A 79 -5.91 1.29 -13.71
CA LEU A 79 -6.02 2.75 -13.75
C LEU A 79 -7.25 3.22 -14.52
N ALA A 80 -7.66 2.52 -15.58
CA ALA A 80 -8.91 2.82 -16.27
C ALA A 80 -10.14 2.53 -15.40
N ALA A 81 -10.10 1.47 -14.57
CA ALA A 81 -11.13 1.17 -13.58
C ALA A 81 -11.27 2.30 -12.53
N LEU A 82 -10.16 2.88 -12.06
CA LEU A 82 -10.18 4.05 -11.16
C LEU A 82 -10.83 5.30 -11.78
N LEU A 83 -10.74 5.43 -13.10
CA LEU A 83 -11.33 6.53 -13.86
C LEU A 83 -12.80 6.29 -14.21
N GLY A 84 -13.35 5.10 -13.91
CA GLY A 84 -14.71 4.71 -14.30
C GLY A 84 -14.86 4.45 -15.81
N VAL A 85 -13.77 4.26 -16.54
CA VAL A 85 -13.76 4.11 -18.01
C VAL A 85 -13.99 2.65 -18.44
N LEU A 86 -13.70 1.67 -17.58
CA LEU A 86 -13.97 0.26 -17.83
C LEU A 86 -15.25 -0.19 -17.12
N ALA A 87 -16.18 -0.78 -17.88
CA ALA A 87 -17.42 -1.37 -17.35
C ALA A 87 -17.21 -2.72 -16.63
N LYS A 88 -16.01 -3.32 -16.71
CA LYS A 88 -15.71 -4.66 -16.19
C LYS A 88 -14.71 -4.58 -15.04
N ALA A 89 -15.00 -5.29 -13.95
CA ALA A 89 -14.08 -5.44 -12.83
C ALA A 89 -12.72 -5.96 -13.31
N PRO A 90 -11.60 -5.42 -12.79
CA PRO A 90 -10.26 -5.84 -13.21
C PRO A 90 -10.10 -7.34 -12.98
N ARG A 91 -9.44 -8.04 -13.92
CA ARG A 91 -9.16 -9.47 -13.76
C ARG A 91 -8.33 -9.64 -12.48
N LYS A 92 -8.68 -10.61 -11.64
CA LYS A 92 -7.93 -10.91 -10.42
C LYS A 92 -6.46 -11.18 -10.79
N PHE A 93 -5.58 -10.20 -10.56
CA PHE A 93 -4.14 -10.45 -10.54
C PHE A 93 -3.85 -11.14 -9.20
N PHE A 94 -3.21 -12.31 -9.27
CA PHE A 94 -2.80 -13.23 -8.21
C PHE A 94 -2.94 -12.73 -6.75
N GLY A 95 -3.76 -13.45 -5.98
CA GLY A 95 -3.80 -13.41 -4.51
C GLY A 95 -4.93 -12.56 -3.93
N GLU A 96 -5.80 -13.18 -3.13
CA GLU A 96 -6.64 -12.45 -2.18
C GLU A 96 -5.78 -11.48 -1.37
N ILE A 97 -6.09 -10.18 -1.44
CA ILE A 97 -5.54 -9.20 -0.51
C ILE A 97 -6.72 -8.59 0.25
N ALA A 98 -7.12 -9.30 1.30
CA ALA A 98 -7.93 -8.78 2.40
C ALA A 98 -7.18 -9.10 3.71
N PRO A 99 -7.39 -8.31 4.76
CA PRO A 99 -6.86 -6.96 4.91
C PRO A 99 -5.62 -6.99 5.81
N LYS A 100 -4.48 -6.49 5.33
CA LYS A 100 -3.33 -6.17 6.21
C LYS A 100 -3.52 -4.84 6.92
N LEU A 101 -4.75 -4.59 7.41
CA LEU A 101 -5.13 -3.40 8.17
C LEU A 101 -4.93 -3.60 9.68
N ALA A 102 -4.77 -4.85 10.15
CA ALA A 102 -4.70 -5.17 11.58
C ALA A 102 -3.28 -5.18 12.18
N GLU A 103 -2.21 -5.12 11.39
CA GLU A 103 -0.84 -5.43 11.86
C GLU A 103 0.18 -4.29 11.75
N ARG A 104 -0.24 -3.06 11.44
CA ARG A 104 0.68 -1.92 11.46
C ARG A 104 0.99 -1.53 12.90
N ARG A 105 2.09 -2.09 13.42
CA ARG A 105 2.78 -1.64 14.63
C ARG A 105 3.00 -0.12 14.52
N PRO A 106 2.64 0.69 15.53
CA PRO A 106 2.94 2.11 15.49
C PRO A 106 4.46 2.29 15.45
N LEU A 107 4.95 3.03 14.44
CA LEU A 107 6.31 3.56 14.45
C LEU A 107 6.44 4.44 15.70
N GLY A 108 7.38 4.08 16.57
CA GLY A 108 7.38 4.49 17.96
C GLY A 108 7.35 5.99 18.19
N SER A 109 6.42 6.43 19.04
CA SER A 109 6.63 7.60 19.89
C SER A 109 7.24 7.10 21.20
N SER A 110 8.45 7.57 21.49
CA SER A 110 9.05 7.53 22.83
C SER A 110 8.04 8.03 23.87
N SER A 111 7.61 7.13 24.77
CA SER A 111 7.01 7.48 26.06
C SER A 111 6.87 6.20 26.87
N ALA A 112 7.81 5.97 27.77
CA ALA A 112 7.62 5.07 28.87
C ALA A 112 6.56 5.68 29.81
N ALA A 113 5.40 5.05 29.97
CA ALA A 113 4.57 5.22 31.16
C ALA A 113 3.48 4.14 31.24
N PHE A 114 3.69 3.23 32.20
CA PHE A 114 2.68 2.67 33.10
C PHE A 114 1.42 2.02 32.54
N ALA A 115 1.43 0.69 32.62
CA ALA A 115 0.23 -0.12 32.74
C ALA A 115 -0.53 0.23 34.04
N VAL A 116 -1.82 0.51 33.92
CA VAL A 116 -2.80 0.25 35.00
C VAL A 116 -3.99 -0.45 34.37
N SER A 117 -4.10 -1.73 34.68
CA SER A 117 -5.26 -2.58 34.45
C SER A 117 -6.43 -2.14 35.32
N PRO A 118 -7.66 -1.97 34.78
CA PRO A 118 -8.87 -2.05 35.56
C PRO A 118 -9.54 -3.40 35.32
N THR A 119 -9.32 -4.28 36.29
CA THR A 119 -10.35 -5.13 36.92
C THR A 119 -11.44 -5.74 36.02
N ARG A 120 -11.22 -7.02 35.74
CA ARG A 120 -12.18 -8.05 35.37
C ARG A 120 -13.31 -8.14 36.41
N CYS A 121 -14.43 -7.45 36.20
CA CYS A 121 -15.69 -7.76 36.89
C CYS A 121 -16.32 -8.99 36.22
N LEU A 122 -16.11 -10.16 36.83
CA LEU A 122 -16.87 -11.38 36.55
C LEU A 122 -18.32 -11.19 37.00
N GLY A 123 -19.24 -11.10 36.05
CA GLY A 123 -20.67 -11.26 36.30
C GLY A 123 -21.02 -12.73 36.43
N PHE A 124 -21.39 -13.14 37.65
CA PHE A 124 -22.01 -14.42 37.97
C PHE A 124 -23.43 -14.48 37.36
N TYR A 125 -23.70 -15.52 36.56
CA TYR A 125 -25.06 -16.02 36.34
C TYR A 125 -25.41 -16.99 37.47
N GLY A 126 -26.62 -16.85 38.03
CA GLY A 126 -27.14 -17.73 39.08
C GLY A 126 -27.67 -19.06 38.54
N LEU A 127 -27.37 -20.13 39.28
CA LEU A 127 -28.23 -21.25 39.69
C LEU A 127 -27.39 -22.24 40.51
#